data_AF-A0A4R9H5U2-F1
#
_entry.id   AF-A0A4R9H5U2-F1
#
_cell.length_a   1.000
_cell.length_b   1.000
_cell.length_c   1.000
_cell.angle_alpha   90.00
_cell.angle_beta   90.00
_cell.angle_gamma   90.00
#
_symmetry.space_group_name_H-M   'P 1'
#
loop_
_entity.id
_entity.type
_entity.pdbx_description
1 polymer ?
#
loop_
_entity_poly.entity_id
_entity_poly.type
_entity_poly.pdbx_seq_one_letter_code
_entity_poly.pdbx_strand_id
1 'polypeptide(L)'
;MGQEIRDISDNIRLTVEDGRILSLKTHRITRSVEEHIQQAIELILDKVTYPTLVPTIYTIVKELSINACKANQKRIFFEEKGYDIENPIQYKKGVSEYKQLFSESMAEEYGNKSKKKGYFCLITFDYSMDGIRIEVTNNTPVTIEEEKSLREKLEKGMQYGDIAQFYLDNADNTEGAGLGLALILIMLKGEGIDPSFFRIIIRKDVTIARLEVPLSSNFKSVRDQDFSRA
;
A
#
# COMPACT_ATOMS: atom_id res chain seq x y z
N MET A 1 -23.49 -7.69 18.67
CA MET A 1 -22.02 -7.60 18.60
C MET A 1 -21.69 -6.18 18.23
N GLY A 2 -20.76 -5.56 18.97
CA GLY A 2 -20.52 -4.12 18.93
C GLY A 2 -19.36 -3.80 18.00
N GLN A 3 -19.64 -3.02 16.95
CA GLN A 3 -18.60 -2.36 16.18
C GLN A 3 -18.11 -1.15 16.99
N GLU A 4 -16.84 -1.14 17.35
CA GLU A 4 -16.20 0.00 18.03
C GLU A 4 -15.37 0.79 17.03
N ILE A 5 -15.52 2.12 17.08
CA ILE A 5 -14.70 3.05 16.32
C ILE A 5 -13.85 3.82 17.32
N ARG A 6 -12.53 3.84 17.11
CA ARG A 6 -11.57 4.53 17.97
C ARG A 6 -10.77 5.53 17.15
N ASP A 7 -10.87 6.81 17.49
CA ASP A 7 -9.99 7.86 16.97
C ASP A 7 -8.76 7.93 17.87
N ILE A 8 -7.60 7.52 17.34
CA ILE A 8 -6.34 7.42 18.10
C ILE A 8 -5.57 8.72 18.04
N SER A 9 -5.65 9.39 16.90
CA SER A 9 -5.13 10.73 16.70
C SER A 9 -5.96 11.42 15.62
N ASP A 10 -5.71 12.69 15.42
CA ASP A 10 -6.30 13.46 14.31
C ASP A 10 -6.19 12.76 12.95
N ASN A 11 -5.20 11.89 12.76
CA ASN A 11 -4.89 11.28 11.48
C ASN A 11 -5.04 9.77 11.46
N ILE A 12 -5.60 9.15 12.51
CA ILE A 12 -5.75 7.69 12.61
C ILE A 12 -7.11 7.35 13.18
N ARG A 13 -7.90 6.64 12.39
CA ARG A 13 -9.17 6.05 12.81
C ARG A 13 -9.11 4.55 12.67
N LEU A 14 -9.40 3.84 13.76
CA LEU A 14 -9.49 2.38 13.79
C LEU A 14 -10.96 1.94 13.90
N THR A 15 -11.27 0.87 13.20
CA THR A 15 -12.52 0.12 13.35
C THR A 15 -12.18 -1.25 13.92
N VAL A 16 -12.79 -1.60 15.05
CA VAL A 16 -12.62 -2.87 15.75
C VAL A 16 -13.97 -3.56 15.87
N GLU A 17 -14.05 -4.84 15.53
CA GLU A 17 -15.25 -5.66 15.72
C GLU A 17 -14.86 -6.94 16.44
N ASP A 18 -15.54 -7.25 17.55
CA ASP A 18 -15.25 -8.43 18.40
C ASP A 18 -13.77 -8.59 18.78
N GLY A 19 -13.10 -7.47 19.10
CA GLY A 19 -11.68 -7.44 19.46
C GLY A 19 -10.71 -7.69 18.29
N ARG A 20 -11.19 -7.51 17.05
CA ARG A 20 -10.41 -7.66 15.81
C ARG A 20 -10.30 -6.32 15.11
N ILE A 21 -9.07 -5.87 14.83
CA ILE A 21 -8.87 -4.67 13.99
C ILE A 21 -9.29 -5.03 12.56
N LEU A 22 -10.27 -4.30 12.03
CA LEU A 22 -10.78 -4.49 10.67
C LEU A 22 -10.26 -3.45 9.70
N SER A 23 -10.04 -2.21 10.16
CA SER A 23 -9.52 -1.16 9.28
C SER A 23 -8.76 -0.06 10.01
N LEU A 24 -7.75 0.50 9.34
CA LEU A 24 -7.01 1.69 9.73
C LEU A 24 -7.11 2.74 8.62
N LYS A 25 -7.64 3.92 8.92
CA LYS A 25 -7.67 5.07 8.00
C LYS A 25 -6.65 6.12 8.42
N THR A 26 -5.82 6.56 7.48
CA THR A 26 -4.81 7.59 7.72
C THR A 26 -4.55 8.52 6.53
N HIS A 27 -3.79 9.59 6.75
CA HIS A 27 -3.43 10.60 5.74
C HIS A 27 -1.91 10.70 5.52
N ARG A 28 -1.11 10.08 6.40
CA ARG A 28 0.35 9.99 6.36
C ARG A 28 0.81 8.79 7.17
N ILE A 29 1.98 8.25 6.86
CA ILE A 29 2.56 7.15 7.64
C ILE A 29 3.45 7.75 8.73
N THR A 30 2.93 7.81 9.96
CA THR A 30 3.69 8.18 11.16
C THR A 30 4.18 6.92 11.87
N ARG A 31 5.14 7.07 12.80
CA ARG A 31 5.54 5.99 13.70
C ARG A 31 4.35 5.32 14.41
N SER A 32 3.38 6.10 14.87
CA SER A 32 2.17 5.55 15.49
C SER A 32 1.35 4.72 14.50
N VAL A 33 1.20 5.16 13.24
CA VAL A 33 0.54 4.33 12.20
C VAL A 33 1.28 3.03 11.99
N GLU A 34 2.62 3.07 11.88
CA GLU A 34 3.45 1.88 11.71
C GLU A 34 3.27 0.89 12.85
N GLU A 35 3.31 1.37 14.10
CA GLU A 35 3.08 0.55 15.30
C GLU A 35 1.69 -0.12 15.27
N HIS A 36 0.63 0.57 14.84
CA HIS A 36 -0.70 -0.01 14.73
C HIS A 36 -0.84 -1.02 13.57
N ILE A 37 -0.18 -0.76 12.43
CA ILE A 37 -0.11 -1.73 11.32
C ILE A 37 0.57 -3.01 11.82
N GLN A 38 1.71 -2.88 12.48
CA GLN A 38 2.47 -4.01 13.02
C GLN A 38 1.64 -4.79 14.04
N GLN A 39 1.04 -4.11 15.03
CA GLN A 39 0.18 -4.75 16.03
C GLN A 39 -1.02 -5.46 15.40
N ALA A 40 -1.67 -4.87 14.40
CA ALA A 40 -2.78 -5.52 13.71
C ALA A 40 -2.33 -6.82 13.03
N ILE A 41 -1.19 -6.79 12.34
CA ILE A 41 -0.62 -7.96 11.65
C ILE A 41 -0.20 -9.03 12.65
N GLU A 42 0.48 -8.66 13.74
CA GLU A 42 0.87 -9.57 14.83
C GLU A 42 -0.35 -10.26 15.45
N LEU A 43 -1.38 -9.49 15.84
CA LEU A 43 -2.60 -10.03 16.43
C LEU A 43 -3.36 -10.97 15.48
N ILE A 44 -3.35 -10.68 14.18
CA ILE A 44 -4.01 -11.52 13.18
C ILE A 44 -3.20 -12.81 12.97
N LEU A 45 -1.90 -12.70 12.72
CA LEU A 45 -1.03 -13.83 12.40
C LEU A 45 -0.81 -14.77 13.59
N ASP A 46 -0.79 -14.24 14.82
CA ASP A 46 -0.77 -15.06 16.04
C ASP A 46 -2.06 -15.88 16.17
N LYS A 47 -3.23 -15.27 15.95
CA LYS A 47 -4.53 -15.95 15.98
C LYS A 47 -4.67 -17.06 14.94
N VAL A 48 -4.05 -16.90 13.77
CA VAL A 48 -4.09 -17.91 12.69
C VAL A 48 -2.88 -18.83 12.69
N THR A 49 -1.97 -18.73 13.67
CA THR A 49 -0.80 -19.60 13.91
C THR A 49 0.37 -19.48 12.92
N TYR A 50 0.57 -18.31 12.30
CA TYR A 50 1.69 -18.04 11.37
C TYR A 50 2.52 -16.79 11.75
N PRO A 51 3.06 -16.70 12.99
CA PRO A 51 3.81 -15.53 13.44
C PRO A 51 5.10 -15.27 12.63
N THR A 52 5.64 -16.27 11.94
CA THR A 52 6.84 -16.14 11.10
C THR A 52 6.62 -15.23 9.89
N LEU A 53 5.38 -15.07 9.43
CA LEU A 53 5.04 -14.19 8.30
C LEU A 53 4.95 -12.71 8.69
N VAL A 54 4.96 -12.38 9.99
CA VAL A 54 4.78 -11.00 10.47
C VAL A 54 5.75 -10.02 9.81
N PRO A 55 7.08 -10.25 9.76
CA PRO A 55 8.02 -9.29 9.17
C PRO A 55 7.74 -9.03 7.69
N THR A 56 7.43 -10.08 6.94
CA THR A 56 7.15 -10.00 5.50
C THR A 56 5.85 -9.24 5.24
N ILE A 57 4.75 -9.62 5.90
CA ILE A 57 3.45 -8.95 5.71
C ILE A 57 3.51 -7.50 6.19
N TYR A 58 4.16 -7.23 7.33
CA TYR A 58 4.37 -5.86 7.82
C TYR A 58 5.11 -5.00 6.79
N THR A 59 6.21 -5.49 6.26
CA THR A 59 7.02 -4.75 5.27
C THR A 59 6.21 -4.43 4.02
N ILE A 60 5.45 -5.40 3.50
CA ILE A 60 4.58 -5.21 2.32
C ILE A 60 3.50 -4.16 2.62
N VAL A 61 2.76 -4.29 3.72
CA VAL A 61 1.68 -3.37 4.06
C VAL A 61 2.21 -1.96 4.32
N LYS A 62 3.36 -1.83 4.99
CA LYS A 62 4.03 -0.53 5.19
C LYS A 62 4.36 0.13 3.86
N GLU A 63 5.01 -0.59 2.94
CA GLU A 63 5.39 -0.05 1.63
C GLU A 63 4.17 0.37 0.80
N LEU A 64 3.12 -0.45 0.79
CA LEU A 64 1.86 -0.11 0.12
C LEU A 64 1.22 1.15 0.73
N SER A 65 1.22 1.26 2.05
CA SER A 65 0.62 2.39 2.77
C SER A 65 1.39 3.69 2.54
N ILE A 66 2.71 3.62 2.46
CA ILE A 66 3.58 4.75 2.07
C ILE A 66 3.28 5.18 0.64
N ASN A 67 3.15 4.23 -0.29
CA ASN A 67 2.86 4.53 -1.70
C ASN A 67 1.47 5.14 -1.89
N ALA A 68 0.46 4.64 -1.18
CA ALA A 68 -0.88 5.20 -1.14
C ALA A 68 -0.89 6.66 -0.65
N CYS A 69 -0.18 6.94 0.46
CA CYS A 69 -0.03 8.31 0.96
C CYS A 69 0.72 9.21 -0.05
N LYS A 70 1.81 8.73 -0.64
CA LYS A 70 2.58 9.49 -1.65
C LYS A 70 1.73 9.85 -2.88
N ALA A 71 0.86 8.94 -3.34
CA ALA A 71 -0.05 9.21 -4.46
C ALA A 71 -0.99 10.40 -4.14
N ASN A 72 -1.58 10.41 -2.94
CA ASN A 72 -2.41 11.52 -2.44
C ASN A 72 -1.63 12.84 -2.39
N GLN A 73 -0.43 12.81 -1.82
CA GLN A 73 0.40 14.01 -1.66
C GLN A 73 0.84 14.59 -3.00
N LYS A 74 1.17 13.75 -4.00
CA LYS A 74 1.49 14.21 -5.35
C LYS A 74 0.34 15.00 -5.98
N ARG A 75 -0.91 14.56 -5.81
CA ARG A 75 -2.07 15.30 -6.35
C ARG A 75 -2.10 16.74 -5.84
N ILE A 76 -1.89 16.91 -4.54
CA ILE A 76 -1.83 18.23 -3.91
C ILE A 76 -0.63 19.04 -4.40
N PHE A 77 0.54 18.40 -4.49
CA PHE A 77 1.77 19.04 -4.97
C PHE A 77 1.62 19.59 -6.39
N PHE A 78 1.06 18.79 -7.30
CA PHE A 78 0.82 19.20 -8.68
C PHE A 78 -0.15 20.37 -8.78
N GLU A 79 -1.24 20.32 -8.02
CA GLU A 79 -2.22 21.40 -7.95
C GLU A 79 -1.58 22.71 -7.45
N GLU A 80 -0.77 22.66 -6.38
CA GLU A 80 -0.08 23.84 -5.83
C GLU A 80 0.99 24.40 -6.77
N LYS A 81 1.63 23.56 -7.57
CA LYS A 81 2.60 23.98 -8.59
C LYS A 81 1.96 24.44 -9.90
N GLY A 82 0.64 24.25 -10.05
CA GLY A 82 -0.06 24.51 -11.32
C GLY A 82 0.40 23.57 -12.44
N TYR A 83 0.87 22.37 -12.10
CA TYR A 83 1.25 21.35 -13.08
C TYR A 83 0.04 20.54 -13.51
N ASP A 84 -0.08 20.34 -14.82
CA ASP A 84 -1.01 19.38 -15.39
C ASP A 84 -0.44 17.96 -15.22
N ILE A 85 -1.13 17.15 -14.42
CA ILE A 85 -0.71 15.80 -14.09
C ILE A 85 -0.94 14.79 -15.22
N GLU A 86 -1.82 15.12 -16.18
CA GLU A 86 -2.06 14.34 -17.38
C GLU A 86 -1.05 14.67 -18.50
N ASN A 87 -0.30 15.78 -18.36
CA ASN A 87 0.76 16.14 -19.29
C ASN A 87 2.06 15.37 -18.96
N PRO A 88 2.59 14.50 -19.85
CA PRO A 88 3.75 13.66 -19.52
C PRO A 88 5.03 14.41 -19.18
N ILE A 89 5.23 15.59 -19.78
CA ILE A 89 6.43 16.42 -19.53
C ILE A 89 6.35 17.05 -18.15
N GLN A 90 5.20 17.64 -17.83
CA GLN A 90 4.96 18.24 -16.51
C GLN A 90 4.90 17.18 -15.42
N TYR A 91 4.32 16.00 -15.70
CA TYR A 91 4.33 14.84 -14.81
C TYR A 91 5.75 14.43 -14.43
N LYS A 92 6.64 14.20 -15.40
CA LYS A 92 8.04 13.84 -15.11
C LYS A 92 8.75 14.90 -14.28
N LYS A 93 8.55 16.18 -14.61
CA LYS A 93 9.12 17.31 -13.87
C LYS A 93 8.58 17.36 -12.44
N GLY A 94 7.27 17.32 -12.26
CA GLY A 94 6.61 17.39 -10.96
C GLY A 94 6.95 16.21 -10.05
N VAL A 95 7.06 14.99 -10.59
CA VAL A 95 7.53 13.83 -9.82
C VAL A 95 8.98 13.99 -9.39
N SER A 96 9.86 14.51 -10.25
CA SER A 96 11.26 14.78 -9.91
C SER A 96 11.38 15.81 -8.80
N GLU A 97 10.66 16.93 -8.91
CA GLU A 97 10.65 17.98 -7.89
C GLU A 97 10.05 17.48 -6.55
N TYR A 98 8.94 16.73 -6.60
CA TYR A 98 8.35 16.12 -5.42
C TYR A 98 9.34 15.19 -4.71
N LYS A 99 10.08 14.36 -5.45
CA LYS A 99 11.10 13.46 -4.88
C LYS A 99 12.26 14.23 -4.23
N GLN A 100 12.73 15.29 -4.86
CA GLN A 100 13.84 16.11 -4.34
C GLN A 100 13.47 16.85 -3.04
N LEU A 101 12.21 17.20 -2.88
CA LEU A 101 11.69 17.90 -1.71
C LEU A 101 11.19 16.93 -0.62
N PHE A 102 11.16 15.62 -0.89
CA PHE A 102 10.61 14.64 0.02
C PHE A 102 11.40 14.60 1.33
N SER A 103 10.72 14.94 2.42
CA SER A 103 11.27 15.00 3.77
C SER A 103 10.18 14.66 4.78
N GLU A 104 10.56 14.44 6.03
CA GLU A 104 9.60 14.20 7.11
C GLU A 104 8.66 15.40 7.32
N SER A 105 9.19 16.63 7.24
CA SER A 105 8.39 17.85 7.34
C SER A 105 7.40 17.99 6.18
N MET A 106 7.82 17.63 4.96
CA MET A 106 6.92 17.59 3.80
C MET A 106 5.83 16.54 3.99
N ALA A 107 6.17 15.34 4.48
CA ALA A 107 5.19 14.29 4.73
C ALA A 107 4.15 14.71 5.78
N GLU A 108 4.56 15.47 6.80
CA GLU A 108 3.68 16.07 7.78
C GLU A 108 2.74 17.11 7.15
N GLU A 109 3.31 18.09 6.45
CA GLU A 109 2.56 19.18 5.82
C GLU A 109 1.53 18.65 4.82
N TYR A 110 1.97 17.81 3.88
CA TYR A 110 1.12 17.24 2.86
C TYR A 110 0.15 16.19 3.41
N GLY A 111 0.47 15.55 4.53
CA GLY A 111 -0.49 14.72 5.28
C GLY A 111 -1.66 15.55 5.83
N ASN A 112 -1.37 16.70 6.43
CA ASN A 112 -2.40 17.62 6.92
C ASN A 112 -3.23 18.21 5.77
N LYS A 113 -2.59 18.57 4.65
CA LYS A 113 -3.31 19.00 3.44
C LYS A 113 -4.19 17.88 2.87
N SER A 114 -3.70 16.64 2.85
CA SER A 114 -4.46 15.47 2.41
C SER A 114 -5.73 15.29 3.24
N LYS A 115 -5.62 15.39 4.57
CA LYS A 115 -6.79 15.36 5.46
C LYS A 115 -7.80 16.46 5.12
N LYS A 116 -7.35 17.71 4.96
CA LYS A 116 -8.22 18.86 4.63
C LYS A 116 -8.94 18.70 3.30
N LYS A 117 -8.29 18.11 2.28
CA LYS A 117 -8.88 17.84 0.96
C LYS A 117 -9.66 16.53 0.88
N GLY A 118 -9.73 15.76 1.98
CA GLY A 118 -10.46 14.49 2.03
C GLY A 118 -9.73 13.30 1.40
N TYR A 119 -8.45 13.43 1.05
CA TYR A 119 -7.62 12.31 0.60
C TYR A 119 -7.22 11.41 1.77
N PHE A 120 -7.25 10.10 1.60
CA PHE A 120 -6.93 9.12 2.64
C PHE A 120 -6.23 7.88 2.08
N CYS A 121 -5.55 7.17 2.97
CA CYS A 121 -5.11 5.80 2.84
C CYS A 121 -5.96 4.96 3.80
N LEU A 122 -6.63 3.93 3.31
CA LEU A 122 -7.43 3.00 4.09
C LEU A 122 -6.83 1.61 3.97
N ILE A 123 -6.44 1.05 5.11
CA ILE A 123 -5.94 -0.31 5.23
C ILE A 123 -7.07 -1.15 5.81
N THR A 124 -7.49 -2.22 5.14
CA THR A 124 -8.51 -3.14 5.65
C THR A 124 -7.95 -4.56 5.76
N PHE A 125 -8.34 -5.25 6.82
CA PHE A 125 -7.96 -6.62 7.11
C PHE A 125 -9.22 -7.49 7.14
N ASP A 126 -9.25 -8.51 6.27
CA ASP A 126 -10.24 -9.57 6.27
C ASP A 126 -9.50 -10.90 6.46
N TYR A 127 -9.84 -11.67 7.49
CA TYR A 127 -9.07 -12.86 7.82
C TYR A 127 -9.91 -13.96 8.44
N SER A 128 -9.44 -15.18 8.22
CA SER A 128 -10.00 -16.42 8.75
C SER A 128 -8.87 -17.41 9.01
N MET A 129 -9.20 -18.61 9.50
CA MET A 129 -8.22 -19.69 9.61
C MET A 129 -7.65 -20.14 8.25
N ASP A 130 -8.36 -19.87 7.16
CA ASP A 130 -7.92 -20.26 5.81
C ASP A 130 -6.97 -19.25 5.19
N GLY A 131 -6.95 -18.01 5.67
CA GLY A 131 -6.01 -17.00 5.18
C GLY A 131 -6.40 -15.57 5.50
N ILE A 132 -5.57 -14.65 5.02
CA ILE A 132 -5.67 -13.21 5.27
C ILE A 132 -5.76 -12.48 3.93
N ARG A 133 -6.62 -11.48 3.86
CA ARG A 133 -6.69 -10.49 2.79
C ARG A 133 -6.46 -9.11 3.39
N ILE A 134 -5.53 -8.38 2.80
CA ILE A 134 -5.22 -7.00 3.17
C ILE A 134 -5.42 -6.13 1.94
N GLU A 135 -6.19 -5.06 2.09
CA GLU A 135 -6.31 -4.04 1.05
C GLU A 135 -5.77 -2.72 1.57
N VAL A 136 -4.94 -2.06 0.77
CA VAL A 136 -4.49 -0.68 0.97
C VAL A 136 -5.08 0.16 -0.15
N THR A 137 -5.99 1.05 0.21
CA THR A 137 -6.77 1.86 -0.72
C THR A 137 -6.41 3.34 -0.58
N ASN A 138 -6.12 4.02 -1.68
CA ASN A 138 -6.10 5.48 -1.75
C ASN A 138 -7.19 5.99 -2.70
N ASN A 139 -7.76 7.15 -2.38
CA ASN A 139 -8.86 7.77 -3.12
C ASN A 139 -8.39 8.86 -4.09
N THR A 140 -7.38 8.54 -4.89
CA THR A 140 -6.98 9.37 -6.02
C THR A 140 -7.09 8.58 -7.31
N PRO A 141 -7.61 9.20 -8.40
CA PRO A 141 -7.53 8.62 -9.73
C PRO A 141 -6.07 8.32 -10.09
N VAL A 142 -5.80 7.27 -10.85
CA VAL A 142 -4.47 6.98 -11.39
C VAL A 142 -4.34 7.64 -12.76
N THR A 143 -3.23 8.33 -13.03
CA THR A 143 -2.97 8.85 -14.38
C THR A 143 -2.44 7.76 -15.30
N ILE A 144 -2.51 7.97 -16.62
CA ILE A 144 -1.94 7.04 -17.61
C ILE A 144 -0.45 6.78 -17.35
N GLU A 145 0.30 7.83 -17.01
CA GLU A 145 1.74 7.73 -16.72
C GLU A 145 2.03 6.96 -15.42
N GLU A 146 1.18 7.11 -14.40
CA GLU A 146 1.29 6.33 -13.18
C GLU A 146 0.97 4.85 -13.42
N GLU A 147 -0.10 4.55 -14.16
CA GLU A 147 -0.46 3.18 -14.52
C GLU A 147 0.66 2.50 -15.30
N LYS A 148 1.21 3.17 -16.32
CA LYS A 148 2.35 2.66 -17.07
C LYS A 148 3.54 2.36 -16.15
N SER A 149 3.87 3.30 -15.26
CA SER A 149 4.96 3.11 -14.30
C SER A 149 4.70 1.97 -13.32
N LEU A 150 3.45 1.75 -12.89
CA LEU A 150 3.05 0.63 -12.03
C LEU A 150 3.25 -0.71 -12.76
N ARG A 151 2.78 -0.81 -14.00
CA ARG A 151 2.91 -2.02 -14.83
C ARG A 151 4.37 -2.39 -15.07
N GLU A 152 5.20 -1.43 -15.47
CA GLU A 152 6.64 -1.65 -15.69
C GLU A 152 7.35 -2.17 -14.44
N LYS A 153 6.98 -1.68 -13.25
CA LYS A 153 7.57 -2.13 -11.97
C LYS A 153 7.14 -3.55 -11.60
N LEU A 154 5.86 -3.88 -11.82
CA LEU A 154 5.35 -5.23 -11.59
C LEU A 154 6.00 -6.23 -12.55
N GLU A 155 6.09 -5.89 -13.84
CA GLU A 155 6.75 -6.73 -14.85
C GLU A 155 8.21 -7.01 -14.50
N LYS A 156 8.97 -5.98 -14.10
CA LYS A 156 10.35 -6.15 -13.62
C LYS A 156 10.41 -7.03 -12.38
N GLY A 157 9.54 -6.80 -11.39
CA GLY A 157 9.47 -7.62 -10.17
C GLY A 157 9.21 -9.11 -10.44
N MET A 158 8.41 -9.42 -11.46
CA MET A 158 8.15 -10.80 -11.86
C MET A 158 9.39 -11.52 -12.43
N GLN A 159 10.32 -10.79 -13.05
CA GLN A 159 11.53 -11.34 -13.67
C GLN A 159 12.60 -11.76 -12.65
N TYR A 160 12.61 -11.17 -11.45
CA TYR A 160 13.57 -11.52 -10.42
C TYR A 160 13.29 -12.90 -9.82
N GLY A 161 14.32 -13.75 -9.75
CA GLY A 161 14.22 -15.08 -9.13
C GLY A 161 14.27 -15.00 -7.61
N ASP A 162 15.16 -14.15 -7.08
CA ASP A 162 15.39 -13.99 -5.65
C ASP A 162 15.78 -12.54 -5.27
N ILE A 163 15.84 -12.29 -3.97
CA ILE A 163 16.15 -10.97 -3.40
C ILE A 163 17.61 -10.56 -3.56
N ALA A 164 18.54 -11.52 -3.66
CA ALA A 164 19.96 -11.23 -3.82
C ALA A 164 20.23 -10.65 -5.21
N GLN A 165 19.67 -11.28 -6.26
CA GLN A 165 19.72 -10.77 -7.63
C GLN A 165 19.10 -9.37 -7.72
N PHE A 166 17.97 -9.15 -7.03
CA PHE A 166 17.33 -7.84 -7.01
C PHE A 166 18.21 -6.75 -6.39
N TYR A 167 18.84 -7.01 -5.24
CA TYR A 167 19.75 -6.05 -4.63
C TYR A 167 21.01 -5.81 -5.45
N LEU A 168 21.57 -6.84 -6.10
CA LEU A 168 22.73 -6.69 -6.99
C LEU A 168 22.40 -5.78 -8.19
N ASP A 169 21.29 -6.05 -8.87
CA ASP A 169 20.87 -5.28 -10.05
C ASP A 169 20.41 -3.85 -9.70
N ASN A 170 20.14 -3.58 -8.42
CA ASN A 170 19.65 -2.29 -7.93
C ASN A 170 20.53 -1.67 -6.84
N ALA A 171 21.79 -2.11 -6.71
CA ALA A 171 22.69 -1.65 -5.65
C ALA A 171 22.94 -0.13 -5.70
N ASP A 172 22.94 0.45 -6.89
CA ASP A 172 23.11 1.89 -7.13
C ASP A 172 21.78 2.67 -7.06
N ASN A 173 20.64 1.98 -7.00
CA ASN A 173 19.33 2.60 -6.91
C ASN A 173 18.98 2.87 -5.44
N THR A 174 18.86 4.15 -5.07
CA THR A 174 18.36 4.54 -3.76
C THR A 174 16.89 4.12 -3.56
N GLU A 175 16.52 3.80 -2.32
CA GLU A 175 15.11 3.64 -1.91
C GLU A 175 14.30 4.85 -2.40
N GLY A 176 13.35 4.61 -3.32
CA GLY A 176 12.60 5.69 -4.01
C GLY A 176 12.66 5.64 -5.54
N ALA A 177 13.45 4.74 -6.14
CA ALA A 177 13.46 4.46 -7.58
C ALA A 177 12.20 3.70 -8.08
N GLY A 178 11.29 3.32 -7.18
CA GLY A 178 10.10 2.52 -7.52
C GLY A 178 10.31 1.01 -7.36
N LEU A 179 11.30 0.63 -6.55
CA LEU A 179 11.67 -0.75 -6.20
C LEU A 179 10.64 -1.46 -5.30
N GLY A 180 9.82 -0.70 -4.57
CA GLY A 180 8.91 -1.27 -3.56
C GLY A 180 7.97 -2.34 -4.08
N LEU A 181 7.35 -2.14 -5.26
CA LEU A 181 6.46 -3.15 -5.84
C LEU A 181 7.19 -4.42 -6.28
N ALA A 182 8.41 -4.27 -6.80
CA ALA A 182 9.23 -5.42 -7.17
C ALA A 182 9.67 -6.21 -5.92
N LEU A 183 10.07 -5.50 -4.86
CA LEU A 183 10.43 -6.09 -3.58
C LEU A 183 9.26 -6.89 -2.98
N ILE A 184 8.04 -6.37 -3.04
CA ILE A 184 6.83 -7.10 -2.59
C ILE A 184 6.72 -8.45 -3.29
N LEU A 185 6.83 -8.49 -4.63
CA LEU A 185 6.72 -9.73 -5.40
C LEU A 185 7.82 -10.74 -5.02
N ILE A 186 9.04 -10.26 -4.76
CA ILE A 186 10.17 -11.10 -4.36
C ILE A 186 9.98 -11.64 -2.94
N MET A 187 9.51 -10.82 -2.01
CA MET A 187 9.22 -11.25 -0.64
C MET A 187 8.16 -12.34 -0.62
N LEU A 188 7.11 -12.22 -1.45
CA LEU A 188 6.10 -13.28 -1.60
C LEU A 188 6.71 -14.59 -2.10
N LYS A 189 7.55 -14.53 -3.14
CA LYS A 189 8.28 -15.72 -3.62
C LYS A 189 9.16 -16.34 -2.53
N GLY A 190 9.82 -15.51 -1.72
CA GLY A 190 10.65 -15.96 -0.60
C GLY A 190 9.88 -16.73 0.46
N GLU A 191 8.62 -16.36 0.70
CA GLU A 191 7.70 -17.09 1.60
C GLU A 191 6.96 -18.26 0.90
N GLY A 192 7.25 -18.53 -0.37
CA GLY A 192 6.54 -19.54 -1.17
C GLY A 192 5.10 -19.17 -1.52
N ILE A 193 4.72 -17.90 -1.40
CA ILE A 193 3.40 -17.38 -1.76
C ILE A 193 3.41 -17.00 -3.24
N ASP A 194 2.41 -17.49 -3.99
CA ASP A 194 2.25 -17.15 -5.41
C ASP A 194 2.07 -15.61 -5.57
N PRO A 195 2.94 -14.93 -6.34
CA PRO A 195 2.84 -13.49 -6.56
C PRO A 195 1.50 -13.02 -7.15
N SER A 196 0.73 -13.91 -7.79
CA SER A 196 -0.61 -13.59 -8.31
C SER A 196 -1.64 -13.28 -7.22
N PHE A 197 -1.35 -13.58 -5.95
CA PHE A 197 -2.16 -13.12 -4.82
C PHE A 197 -1.97 -11.64 -4.48
N PHE A 198 -0.95 -10.99 -5.03
CA PHE A 198 -0.82 -9.54 -4.98
C PHE A 198 -1.35 -8.90 -6.28
N ARG A 199 -2.22 -7.90 -6.14
CA ARG A 199 -2.82 -7.19 -7.28
C ARG A 199 -3.05 -5.72 -7.01
N ILE A 200 -2.99 -4.93 -8.07
CA ILE A 200 -3.40 -3.53 -8.06
C ILE A 200 -4.68 -3.43 -8.89
N ILE A 201 -5.74 -2.94 -8.25
CA ILE A 201 -7.05 -2.74 -8.87
C ILE A 201 -7.24 -1.23 -8.99
N ILE A 202 -7.34 -0.76 -10.24
CA ILE A 202 -7.59 0.65 -10.56
C ILE A 202 -9.07 0.81 -10.83
N ARG A 203 -9.72 1.72 -10.11
CA ARG A 203 -11.10 2.17 -10.36
C ARG A 203 -11.08 3.68 -10.57
N LYS A 204 -12.20 4.24 -11.03
CA LYS A 204 -12.33 5.65 -11.40
C LYS A 204 -11.75 6.62 -10.35
N ASP A 205 -12.11 6.43 -9.09
CA ASP A 205 -11.76 7.37 -8.01
C ASP A 205 -10.85 6.75 -6.94
N VAL A 206 -10.49 5.47 -7.07
CA VAL A 206 -9.70 4.74 -6.06
C VAL A 206 -8.71 3.79 -6.70
N THR A 207 -7.55 3.65 -6.04
CA THR A 207 -6.58 2.59 -6.32
C THR A 207 -6.53 1.67 -5.12
N ILE A 208 -6.60 0.36 -5.36
CA ILE A 208 -6.60 -0.65 -4.31
C ILE A 208 -5.43 -1.60 -4.57
N ALA A 209 -4.44 -1.60 -3.67
CA ALA A 209 -3.43 -2.64 -3.63
C ALA A 209 -3.91 -3.74 -2.68
N ARG A 210 -4.15 -4.94 -3.22
CA ARG A 210 -4.64 -6.08 -2.47
C ARG A 210 -3.58 -7.16 -2.39
N LEU A 211 -3.31 -7.60 -1.17
CA LEU A 211 -2.51 -8.77 -0.86
C LEU A 211 -3.43 -9.85 -0.27
N GLU A 212 -3.37 -11.05 -0.84
CA GLU A 212 -3.96 -12.24 -0.25
C GLU A 212 -2.86 -13.20 0.20
N VAL A 213 -3.03 -13.80 1.37
CA VAL A 213 -2.10 -14.74 1.98
C VAL A 213 -2.88 -15.99 2.33
N PRO A 214 -2.88 -17.00 1.44
CA PRO A 214 -3.47 -18.30 1.74
C PRO A 214 -2.70 -18.97 2.88
N LEU A 215 -3.41 -19.44 3.90
CA LEU A 215 -2.83 -20.19 5.02
C LEU A 215 -3.29 -21.65 5.02
N SER A 216 -4.38 -21.97 4.31
CA SER A 216 -4.85 -23.32 4.07
C SER A 216 -5.23 -23.54 2.61
N SER A 217 -5.40 -24.81 2.21
CA SER A 217 -5.91 -25.18 0.88
C SER A 217 -7.36 -24.77 0.62
N ASN A 218 -8.10 -24.40 1.67
CA ASN A 218 -9.49 -23.95 1.55
C ASN A 218 -9.60 -22.45 1.27
N PHE A 219 -8.49 -21.71 1.26
CA PHE A 219 -8.50 -20.28 0.98
C PHE A 219 -9.11 -19.99 -0.39
N LYS A 220 -10.12 -19.11 -0.42
CA LYS A 220 -10.76 -18.66 -1.65
C LYS A 220 -10.37 -17.22 -1.95
N SER A 221 -9.55 -17.05 -2.98
CA SER A 221 -9.27 -15.72 -3.53
C SER A 221 -10.55 -15.10 -4.10
N VAL A 222 -10.77 -13.80 -3.87
CA VAL A 222 -11.92 -13.05 -4.44
C VAL A 222 -11.63 -12.49 -5.83
N ARG A 223 -10.73 -13.12 -6.59
CA ARG A 223 -10.30 -12.68 -7.94
C ARG A 223 -11.48 -12.40 -8.89
N ASP A 224 -12.60 -13.09 -8.72
CA ASP A 224 -13.77 -12.99 -9.59
C ASP A 224 -14.75 -11.85 -9.24
N GLN A 225 -14.65 -11.27 -8.04
CA GLN A 225 -15.54 -10.16 -7.64
C GLN A 225 -15.08 -8.80 -8.18
N ASP A 226 -13.84 -8.71 -8.67
CA ASP A 226 -13.26 -7.46 -9.18
C ASP A 226 -13.80 -7.07 -10.57
N PHE A 227 -14.24 -8.04 -11.37
CA PHE A 227 -14.77 -7.82 -12.72
C PHE A 227 -16.27 -7.46 -12.76
N SER A 228 -17.01 -7.74 -11.68
CA SER A 228 -18.48 -7.57 -11.64
C SER A 228 -18.94 -6.19 -11.13
N ARG A 229 -18.01 -5.27 -10.86
CA ARG A 229 -18.31 -3.90 -10.36
C ARG A 229 -17.70 -2.78 -11.23
N ALA A 230 -17.34 -3.10 -12.47
CA ALA A 230 -16.92 -2.12 -13.48
C ALA A 230 -18.14 -1.47 -14.15
#